data_AF-A0A329RLB1-F1
#
_entry.id   AF-A0A329RLB1-F1
#
_cell.length_a   1.000
_cell.length_b   1.000
_cell.length_c   1.000
_cell.angle_alpha   90.00
_cell.angle_beta   90.00
_cell.angle_gamma   90.00
#
_symmetry.space_group_name_H-M   'P 1'
#
loop_
_entity.id
_entity.type
_entity.pdbx_description
1 polymer ?
#
loop_
_entity_poly.entity_id
_entity_poly.type
_entity_poly.pdbx_seq_one_letter_code
_entity_poly.pdbx_strand_id
1 'polypeptide(L)'
;MARTVLVAPNPKLFDEYEMPASAAHKARIYFLQMLVKEQPVERYANVPQKRRFRAAFDDVAWGQNLQKVYENADNHQLKHFEIDPMPLNEPSFELLVATVDDIIKTSSMENVATASDEDKMTLIDAVIRAVCRECTSRMKIERNVAFKGKALEPFGRVDLLRDGNLENAIVVECNEQVFDKGIAQMVLVAETALLERLEKDPQMDEHIYGVVSDLLMWQVMEVGAEGARFCKLTVDENEKEDGLRRVVGALAALLQGKEARDV
;
A
#
# COMPACT_ATOMS: atom_id res chain seq x y z
N MET A 1 37.99 38.38 -10.75
CA MET A 1 36.66 37.95 -11.26
C MET A 1 36.04 37.05 -10.20
N ALA A 2 34.97 37.51 -9.54
CA ALA A 2 34.30 36.75 -8.49
C ALA A 2 33.41 35.66 -9.11
N ARG A 3 33.56 34.41 -8.67
CA ARG A 3 32.71 33.28 -9.05
C ARG A 3 31.34 33.47 -8.40
N THR A 4 30.31 33.70 -9.19
CA THR A 4 28.91 33.64 -8.77
C THR A 4 28.56 32.18 -8.49
N VAL A 5 28.42 31.83 -7.22
CA VAL A 5 27.84 30.55 -6.80
C VAL A 5 26.34 30.68 -6.94
N LEU A 6 25.73 29.89 -7.82
CA LEU A 6 24.28 29.72 -7.87
C LEU A 6 23.85 29.04 -6.57
N VAL A 7 23.36 29.85 -5.63
CA VAL A 7 22.69 29.38 -4.43
C VAL A 7 21.42 28.69 -4.88
N ALA A 8 21.31 27.39 -4.60
CA ALA A 8 20.07 26.65 -4.84
C ALA A 8 18.92 27.37 -4.12
N PRO A 9 17.73 27.51 -4.73
CA PRO A 9 16.61 28.15 -4.08
C PRO A 9 16.34 27.45 -2.75
N ASN A 10 16.21 28.24 -1.68
CA ASN A 10 15.84 27.74 -0.36
C ASN A 10 14.60 26.84 -0.51
N PRO A 11 14.58 25.64 0.10
CA PRO A 11 13.38 24.82 0.10
C PRO A 11 12.26 25.62 0.75
N LYS A 12 11.20 25.88 0.00
CA LYS A 12 9.98 26.51 0.52
C LYS A 12 9.45 25.64 1.66
N LEU A 13 9.22 26.27 2.81
CA LEU A 13 8.58 25.65 3.97
C LEU A 13 7.14 25.24 3.59
N PHE A 14 6.69 24.15 4.21
CA PHE A 14 5.49 23.37 3.89
C PHE A 14 4.13 24.11 3.87
N ASP A 15 4.12 25.40 4.23
CA ASP A 15 2.92 26.21 4.43
C ASP A 15 2.39 26.89 3.15
N GLU A 16 3.12 26.84 2.02
CA GLU A 16 2.76 27.61 0.81
C GLU A 16 1.84 26.90 -0.20
N TYR A 17 1.21 25.77 0.15
CA TYR A 17 0.25 25.10 -0.75
C TYR A 17 -1.18 25.17 -0.18
N GLU A 18 -1.90 26.23 -0.59
CA GLU A 18 -3.32 26.50 -0.30
C GLU A 18 -4.27 25.68 -1.18
N MET A 19 -4.16 24.34 -1.17
CA MET A 19 -5.16 23.49 -1.83
C MET A 19 -5.92 22.63 -0.82
N PRO A 20 -7.27 22.65 -0.82
CA PRO A 20 -8.08 21.92 0.15
C PRO A 20 -7.78 20.41 0.20
N ALA A 21 -7.58 19.77 -0.97
CA ALA A 21 -7.20 18.35 -1.05
C ALA A 21 -5.88 18.08 -0.33
N SER A 22 -4.82 18.85 -0.65
CA SER A 22 -3.51 18.73 -0.01
C SER A 22 -3.56 18.97 1.50
N ALA A 23 -4.45 19.86 1.98
CA ALA A 23 -4.66 20.08 3.40
C ALA A 23 -5.30 18.86 4.09
N ALA A 24 -6.26 18.18 3.44
CA ALA A 24 -6.90 16.98 3.97
C ALA A 24 -5.90 15.80 4.05
N HIS A 25 -5.11 15.57 3.00
CA HIS A 25 -4.05 14.56 3.00
C HIS A 25 -3.01 14.83 4.09
N LYS A 26 -2.53 16.08 4.19
CA LYS A 26 -1.62 16.52 5.27
C LYS A 26 -2.23 16.25 6.64
N ALA A 27 -3.50 16.60 6.87
CA ALA A 27 -4.17 16.38 8.15
C ALA A 27 -4.23 14.88 8.54
N ARG A 28 -4.56 13.99 7.59
CA ARG A 28 -4.57 12.54 7.85
C ARG A 28 -3.18 12.01 8.17
N ILE A 29 -2.17 12.40 7.39
CA ILE A 29 -0.76 12.02 7.65
C ILE A 29 -0.31 12.53 9.02
N TYR A 30 -0.60 13.80 9.36
CA TYR A 30 -0.24 14.37 10.66
C TYR A 30 -0.93 13.65 11.81
N PHE A 31 -2.22 13.34 11.69
CA PHE A 31 -2.94 12.58 12.70
C PHE A 31 -2.32 11.20 12.93
N LEU A 32 -2.03 10.46 11.86
CA LEU A 32 -1.36 9.15 11.95
C LEU A 32 0.03 9.25 12.57
N GLN A 33 0.80 10.31 12.28
CA GLN A 33 2.09 10.55 12.93
C GLN A 33 1.94 10.92 14.41
N MET A 34 0.96 11.73 14.76
CA MET A 34 0.68 12.14 16.14
C MET A 34 0.37 10.93 17.01
N LEU A 35 -0.40 9.97 16.51
CA LEU A 35 -0.69 8.71 17.20
C LEU A 35 0.56 7.91 17.57
N VAL A 36 1.63 8.02 16.78
CA VAL A 36 2.93 7.39 17.05
C VAL A 36 3.78 8.23 18.01
N LYS A 37 3.72 9.56 17.87
CA LYS A 37 4.54 10.51 18.67
C LYS A 37 4.01 10.70 20.08
N GLU A 38 2.71 10.59 20.31
CA GLU A 38 2.05 10.78 21.62
C GLU A 38 2.05 9.51 22.48
N GLN A 39 2.55 8.37 21.99
CA GLN A 39 2.71 7.18 22.82
C GLN A 39 3.62 7.49 24.02
N PRO A 40 3.22 7.15 25.26
CA PRO A 40 3.90 7.60 26.47
C PRO A 40 5.37 7.20 26.49
N VAL A 41 6.21 8.24 26.41
CA VAL A 41 7.66 8.19 26.14
C VAL A 41 8.45 7.48 27.25
N GLU A 42 7.87 7.27 28.44
CA GLU A 42 8.53 6.60 29.56
C GLU A 42 8.99 5.18 29.23
N ARG A 43 8.22 4.44 28.42
CA ARG A 43 8.55 3.06 28.03
C ARG A 43 9.74 2.95 27.07
N TYR A 44 10.05 4.03 26.35
CA TYR A 44 11.11 4.08 25.33
C TYR A 44 12.22 5.08 25.64
N ALA A 45 12.30 5.58 26.87
CA ALA A 45 13.33 6.53 27.30
C ALA A 45 14.76 6.02 26.99
N ASN A 46 14.97 4.71 27.07
CA ASN A 46 16.25 4.04 26.80
C ASN A 46 16.47 3.62 25.33
N VAL A 47 15.48 3.79 24.45
CA VAL A 47 15.60 3.47 23.02
C VAL A 47 16.18 4.69 22.29
N PRO A 48 17.17 4.52 21.38
CA PRO A 48 17.68 5.63 20.57
C PRO A 48 16.56 6.32 19.80
N GLN A 49 16.58 7.65 19.69
CA GLN A 49 15.52 8.45 19.05
C GLN A 49 15.10 7.92 17.67
N LYS A 50 16.07 7.47 16.85
CA LYS A 50 15.83 6.86 15.52
C LYS A 50 15.03 5.54 15.56
N ARG A 51 15.02 4.83 16.69
CA ARG A 51 14.29 3.57 16.89
C ARG A 51 13.00 3.77 17.71
N ARG A 52 12.84 4.90 18.40
CA ARG A 52 11.64 5.22 19.17
C ARG A 52 10.39 5.27 18.30
N PHE A 53 10.48 5.85 17.11
CA PHE A 53 9.34 5.91 16.18
C PHE A 53 8.88 4.51 15.77
N ARG A 54 9.84 3.63 15.43
CA ARG A 54 9.54 2.23 15.09
C ARG A 54 8.92 1.47 16.26
N ALA A 55 9.49 1.62 17.46
CA ALA A 55 8.99 0.95 18.66
C ALA A 55 7.58 1.45 19.04
N ALA A 56 7.34 2.77 18.99
CA ALA A 56 6.04 3.35 19.26
C ALA A 56 4.99 2.96 18.20
N PHE A 57 5.39 2.85 16.94
CA PHE A 57 4.51 2.40 15.86
C PHE A 57 4.02 0.95 16.09
N ASP A 58 4.79 0.12 16.79
CA ASP A 58 4.42 -1.26 17.12
C ASP A 58 3.37 -1.34 18.26
N ASP A 59 3.30 -0.33 19.13
CA ASP A 59 2.38 -0.29 20.29
C ASP A 59 1.03 0.41 19.98
N VAL A 60 0.84 0.95 18.77
CA VAL A 60 -0.40 1.64 18.38
C VAL A 60 -1.50 0.65 17.98
N ALA A 61 -2.72 0.86 18.49
CA ALA A 61 -3.93 0.14 18.06
C ALA A 61 -4.41 0.62 16.68
N TRP A 62 -3.74 0.15 15.61
CA TRP A 62 -3.94 0.65 14.25
C TRP A 62 -5.36 0.49 13.71
N GLY A 63 -6.02 -0.66 13.91
CA GLY A 63 -7.38 -0.86 13.41
C GLY A 63 -8.36 0.24 13.85
N GLN A 64 -8.40 0.55 15.14
CA GLN A 64 -9.27 1.60 15.70
C GLN A 64 -8.91 3.01 15.20
N ASN A 65 -7.61 3.27 15.01
CA ASN A 65 -7.14 4.58 14.61
C ASN A 65 -7.33 4.84 13.11
N LEU A 66 -7.13 3.84 12.26
CA LEU A 66 -7.42 3.92 10.85
C LEU A 66 -8.91 4.12 10.60
N GLN A 67 -9.74 3.44 11.38
CA GLN A 67 -11.18 3.64 11.37
C GLN A 67 -11.52 5.11 11.68
N LYS A 68 -10.97 5.72 12.75
CA LYS A 68 -11.18 7.16 13.03
C LYS A 68 -10.73 8.11 11.91
N VAL A 69 -9.71 7.74 11.13
CA VAL A 69 -9.16 8.59 10.06
C VAL A 69 -10.02 8.56 8.80
N TYR A 70 -10.62 7.43 8.49
CA TYR A 70 -11.33 7.19 7.23
C TYR A 70 -12.82 6.91 7.38
N GLU A 71 -13.35 6.88 8.61
CA GLU A 71 -14.78 6.85 8.85
C GLU A 71 -15.46 8.03 8.16
N ASN A 72 -16.47 7.73 7.36
CA ASN A 72 -17.35 8.76 6.83
C ASN A 72 -18.09 9.44 8.00
N ALA A 73 -18.08 10.78 8.03
CA ALA A 73 -18.77 11.58 9.05
C ALA A 73 -20.27 11.27 9.13
N ASP A 74 -20.87 10.79 8.04
CA ASP A 74 -22.31 10.53 7.96
C ASP A 74 -22.72 9.16 8.51
N ASN A 75 -21.85 8.13 8.39
CA ASN A 75 -22.23 6.73 8.66
C ASN A 75 -21.24 5.94 9.53
N HIS A 76 -20.14 6.53 10.00
CA HIS A 76 -19.11 5.84 10.81
C HIS A 76 -18.60 4.53 10.19
N GLN A 77 -18.52 4.48 8.86
CA GLN A 77 -18.00 3.33 8.12
C GLN A 77 -16.93 3.77 7.13
N LEU A 78 -15.97 2.88 6.88
CA LEU A 78 -15.00 3.03 5.80
C LEU A 78 -15.75 2.99 4.46
N LYS A 79 -15.40 3.88 3.53
CA LYS A 79 -15.92 3.79 2.16
C LYS A 79 -15.39 2.51 1.52
N HIS A 80 -16.30 1.63 1.14
CA HIS A 80 -15.97 0.41 0.42
C HIS A 80 -16.18 0.56 -1.08
N PHE A 81 -15.47 -0.24 -1.86
CA PHE A 81 -15.69 -0.39 -3.28
C PHE A 81 -15.50 -1.84 -3.69
N GLU A 82 -16.22 -2.24 -4.75
CA GLU A 82 -16.07 -3.54 -5.40
C GLU A 82 -15.23 -3.38 -6.67
N ILE A 83 -14.57 -4.46 -7.05
CA ILE A 83 -13.73 -4.50 -8.25
C ILE A 83 -14.19 -5.70 -9.05
N ASP A 84 -14.74 -5.44 -10.23
CA ASP A 84 -15.04 -6.51 -11.17
C ASP A 84 -13.72 -7.10 -11.72
N PRO A 85 -13.43 -8.39 -11.47
CA PRO A 85 -12.21 -9.00 -11.96
C PRO A 85 -12.24 -9.05 -13.50
N MET A 86 -11.15 -8.63 -14.14
CA MET A 86 -11.03 -8.80 -15.59
C MET A 86 -10.72 -10.27 -15.97
N PRO A 87 -11.11 -10.71 -17.17
CA PRO A 87 -10.67 -12.00 -17.72
C PRO A 87 -9.14 -12.08 -17.78
N LEU A 88 -8.59 -13.24 -17.43
CA LEU A 88 -7.14 -13.47 -17.38
C LEU A 88 -6.64 -14.19 -18.62
N ASN A 89 -5.36 -14.05 -18.92
CA ASN A 89 -4.66 -14.90 -19.88
C ASN A 89 -4.48 -16.31 -19.29
N GLU A 90 -5.25 -17.29 -19.79
CA GLU A 90 -5.24 -18.66 -19.24
C GLU A 90 -3.84 -19.28 -19.11
N PRO A 91 -2.96 -19.25 -20.13
CA PRO A 91 -1.60 -19.79 -19.97
C PRO A 91 -0.78 -19.10 -18.85
N SER A 92 -0.95 -17.79 -18.66
CA SER A 92 -0.24 -17.03 -17.62
C SER A 92 -0.80 -17.33 -16.23
N PHE A 93 -2.10 -17.59 -16.14
CA PHE A 93 -2.77 -17.99 -14.91
C PHE A 93 -2.45 -19.43 -14.52
N GLU A 94 -2.47 -20.38 -15.46
CA GLU A 94 -2.03 -21.77 -15.24
C GLU A 94 -0.59 -21.83 -14.71
N LEU A 95 0.30 -20.97 -15.23
CA LEU A 95 1.65 -20.84 -14.71
C LEU A 95 1.69 -20.35 -13.25
N LEU A 96 0.81 -19.42 -12.86
CA LEU A 96 0.71 -19.00 -11.46
C LEU A 96 0.28 -20.18 -10.57
N VAL A 97 -0.77 -20.89 -10.95
CA VAL A 97 -1.28 -22.04 -10.17
C VAL A 97 -0.18 -23.09 -9.99
N ALA A 98 0.51 -23.46 -11.08
CA ALA A 98 1.61 -24.40 -11.02
C ALA A 98 2.78 -23.91 -10.14
N THR A 99 3.08 -22.60 -10.16
CA THR A 99 4.13 -21.99 -9.32
C THR A 99 3.74 -22.02 -7.85
N VAL A 100 2.49 -21.68 -7.52
CA VAL A 100 1.96 -21.74 -6.15
C VAL A 100 1.99 -23.16 -5.61
N ASP A 101 1.60 -24.14 -6.42
CA ASP A 101 1.64 -25.56 -6.05
C ASP A 101 3.06 -26.05 -5.78
N ASP A 102 4.01 -25.64 -6.62
CA ASP A 102 5.43 -25.98 -6.43
C ASP A 102 5.99 -25.36 -5.14
N ILE A 103 5.65 -24.09 -4.85
CA ILE A 103 6.06 -23.41 -3.60
C ILE A 103 5.48 -24.14 -2.38
N ILE A 104 4.17 -24.41 -2.35
CA ILE A 104 3.50 -25.13 -1.25
C ILE A 104 4.19 -26.49 -1.02
N LYS A 105 4.46 -27.23 -2.10
CA LYS A 105 5.08 -28.55 -2.02
C LYS A 105 6.53 -28.49 -1.55
N THR A 106 7.33 -27.58 -2.09
CA THR A 106 8.77 -27.47 -1.79
C THR A 106 9.03 -26.95 -0.38
N SER A 107 8.18 -26.04 0.12
CA SER A 107 8.22 -25.58 1.52
C SER A 107 7.55 -26.55 2.50
N SER A 108 7.00 -27.67 2.02
CA SER A 108 6.27 -28.65 2.85
C SER A 108 5.14 -28.02 3.67
N MET A 109 4.41 -27.08 3.08
CA MET A 109 3.32 -26.37 3.76
C MET A 109 2.12 -27.31 3.93
N GLU A 110 1.68 -27.53 5.17
CA GLU A 110 0.47 -28.31 5.45
C GLU A 110 -0.80 -27.50 5.19
N ASN A 111 -0.77 -26.21 5.52
CA ASN A 111 -1.80 -25.25 5.15
C ASN A 111 -1.20 -23.83 5.10
N VAL A 112 -1.74 -22.97 4.25
CA VAL A 112 -1.32 -21.58 4.06
C VAL A 112 -1.55 -20.77 5.32
N ALA A 113 -2.66 -21.00 6.04
CA ALA A 113 -3.01 -20.21 7.23
C ALA A 113 -1.89 -20.22 8.27
N THR A 114 -1.26 -21.37 8.49
CA THR A 114 -0.17 -21.57 9.47
C THR A 114 1.23 -21.53 8.86
N ALA A 115 1.35 -21.23 7.56
CA ALA A 115 2.64 -21.13 6.88
C ALA A 115 3.51 -20.02 7.49
N SER A 116 4.83 -20.15 7.32
CA SER A 116 5.76 -19.14 7.78
C SER A 116 5.58 -17.82 7.01
N ASP A 117 6.01 -16.69 7.60
CA ASP A 117 5.99 -15.41 6.89
C ASP A 117 6.77 -15.49 5.58
N GLU A 118 7.95 -16.11 5.58
CA GLU A 118 8.82 -16.23 4.40
C GLU A 118 8.12 -16.98 3.24
N ASP A 119 7.35 -18.00 3.59
CA ASP A 119 6.55 -18.78 2.66
C ASP A 119 5.38 -17.96 2.09
N LYS A 120 4.61 -17.30 2.96
CA LYS A 120 3.52 -16.41 2.54
C LYS A 120 4.03 -15.29 1.63
N MET A 121 5.18 -14.74 1.95
CA MET A 121 5.85 -13.71 1.16
C MET A 121 6.24 -14.21 -0.24
N THR A 122 6.76 -15.43 -0.33
CA THR A 122 7.10 -16.05 -1.61
C THR A 122 5.85 -16.28 -2.48
N LEU A 123 4.73 -16.67 -1.85
CA LEU A 123 3.45 -16.82 -2.53
C LEU A 123 2.87 -15.48 -3.00
N ILE A 124 2.92 -14.43 -2.16
CA ILE A 124 2.49 -13.07 -2.53
C ILE A 124 3.34 -12.54 -3.70
N ASP A 125 4.67 -12.74 -3.69
CA ASP A 125 5.55 -12.37 -4.81
C ASP A 125 5.12 -13.05 -6.12
N ALA A 126 4.77 -14.35 -6.07
CA ALA A 126 4.28 -15.08 -7.24
C ALA A 126 2.97 -14.48 -7.79
N VAL A 127 2.02 -14.14 -6.92
CA VAL A 127 0.74 -13.51 -7.30
C VAL A 127 0.97 -12.12 -7.90
N ILE A 128 1.77 -11.26 -7.26
CA ILE A 128 2.07 -9.91 -7.77
C ILE A 128 2.78 -9.97 -9.13
N ARG A 129 3.67 -10.95 -9.35
CA ARG A 129 4.28 -11.18 -10.66
C ARG A 129 3.24 -11.60 -11.70
N ALA A 130 2.25 -12.41 -11.33
CA ALA A 130 1.16 -12.77 -12.22
C ALA A 130 0.31 -11.54 -12.59
N VAL A 131 -0.06 -10.71 -11.61
CA VAL A 131 -0.73 -9.42 -11.85
C VAL A 131 0.05 -8.57 -12.85
N CYS A 132 1.37 -8.44 -12.69
CA CYS A 132 2.19 -7.67 -13.62
C CYS A 132 2.18 -8.25 -15.05
N ARG A 133 2.11 -9.57 -15.21
CA ARG A 133 2.00 -10.22 -16.54
C ARG A 133 0.67 -9.92 -17.23
N GLU A 134 -0.41 -9.79 -16.46
CA GLU A 134 -1.75 -9.46 -16.97
C GLU A 134 -1.90 -7.97 -17.33
N CYS A 135 -1.03 -7.11 -16.82
CA CYS A 135 -1.02 -5.68 -17.08
C CYS A 135 -0.30 -5.34 -18.40
N THR A 136 0.51 -4.29 -18.40
CA THR A 136 1.28 -3.86 -19.57
C THR A 136 2.70 -4.45 -19.51
N SER A 137 3.34 -4.63 -20.67
CA SER A 137 4.76 -5.04 -20.74
C SER A 137 5.73 -4.01 -20.13
N ARG A 138 5.22 -2.86 -19.69
CA ARG A 138 5.96 -1.77 -19.05
C ARG A 138 5.85 -1.81 -17.53
N MET A 139 4.91 -2.59 -16.98
CA MET A 139 4.75 -2.77 -15.55
C MET A 139 6.00 -3.41 -14.96
N LYS A 140 6.57 -2.79 -13.93
CA LYS A 140 7.76 -3.25 -13.23
C LYS A 140 7.53 -3.25 -11.73
N ILE A 141 8.10 -4.26 -11.08
CA ILE A 141 8.16 -4.35 -9.63
C ILE A 141 9.53 -3.81 -9.20
N GLU A 142 9.53 -2.73 -8.43
CA GLU A 142 10.72 -2.23 -7.74
C GLU A 142 10.66 -2.69 -6.28
N ARG A 143 11.58 -3.57 -5.90
CA ARG A 143 11.58 -4.23 -4.60
C ARG A 143 12.33 -3.44 -3.54
N ASN A 144 11.85 -3.49 -2.31
CA ASN A 144 12.51 -3.05 -1.09
C ASN A 144 12.94 -1.57 -1.14
N VAL A 145 12.12 -0.75 -1.79
CA VAL A 145 12.35 0.67 -2.00
C VAL A 145 12.26 1.38 -0.66
N ALA A 146 13.31 2.12 -0.31
CA ALA A 146 13.29 2.95 0.89
C ALA A 146 12.31 4.11 0.68
N PHE A 147 11.16 4.05 1.35
CA PHE A 147 10.18 5.11 1.25
C PHE A 147 10.64 6.33 2.07
N LYS A 148 10.80 7.45 1.38
CA LYS A 148 11.19 8.73 1.96
C LYS A 148 10.21 9.77 1.45
N GLY A 149 9.24 10.12 2.28
CA GLY A 149 8.39 11.26 1.99
C GLY A 149 9.09 12.57 2.37
N LYS A 150 8.73 13.69 1.76
CA LYS A 150 9.05 14.99 2.41
C LYS A 150 8.26 15.17 3.71
N ALA A 151 7.03 14.67 3.74
CA ALA A 151 6.14 14.74 4.90
C ALA A 151 6.46 13.69 5.99
N LEU A 152 7.16 12.61 5.62
CA LEU A 152 7.55 11.52 6.51
C LEU A 152 9.07 11.39 6.58
N GLU A 153 9.68 11.38 7.77
CA GLU A 153 11.04 10.83 7.90
C GLU A 153 11.10 9.41 7.29
N PRO A 154 12.28 8.90 6.83
CA PRO A 154 12.37 7.62 6.14
C PRO A 154 11.59 6.52 6.86
N PHE A 155 10.54 6.02 6.22
CA PHE A 155 9.55 5.17 6.85
C PHE A 155 9.46 3.83 6.14
N GLY A 156 10.22 2.87 6.68
CA GLY A 156 10.18 1.49 6.21
C GLY A 156 10.71 1.30 4.78
N ARG A 157 10.37 0.15 4.22
CA ARG A 157 10.64 -0.21 2.84
C ARG A 157 9.38 -0.84 2.27
N VAL A 158 9.12 -0.56 1.01
CA VAL A 158 7.91 -1.00 0.30
C VAL A 158 8.29 -1.49 -1.09
N ASP A 159 7.37 -2.22 -1.69
CA ASP A 159 7.47 -2.60 -3.09
C ASP A 159 6.60 -1.68 -3.93
N LEU A 160 7.12 -1.25 -5.07
CA LEU A 160 6.42 -0.34 -5.97
C LEU A 160 6.08 -1.04 -7.28
N LEU A 161 4.83 -0.93 -7.70
CA LEU A 161 4.38 -1.31 -9.04
C LEU A 161 4.33 -0.06 -9.92
N ARG A 162 5.19 -0.03 -10.94
CA ARG A 162 5.36 1.12 -11.83
C ARG A 162 4.99 0.78 -13.26
N ASP A 163 4.12 1.57 -13.88
CA ASP A 163 3.94 1.56 -15.33
C ASP A 163 4.86 2.63 -15.95
N GLY A 164 5.98 2.19 -16.51
CA GLY A 164 7.01 3.10 -17.00
C GLY A 164 7.61 3.95 -15.87
N ASN A 165 7.37 5.26 -15.89
CA ASN A 165 7.85 6.21 -14.86
C ASN A 165 6.76 6.60 -13.86
N LEU A 166 5.51 6.14 -14.06
CA LEU A 166 4.39 6.41 -13.18
C LEU A 166 4.27 5.25 -12.17
N GLU A 167 4.10 5.57 -10.89
CA GLU A 167 3.88 4.54 -9.87
C GLU A 167 2.37 4.32 -9.76
N ASN A 168 1.87 3.16 -10.18
CA ASN A 168 0.42 2.94 -10.20
C ASN A 168 -0.03 2.34 -8.88
N ALA A 169 0.80 1.52 -8.23
CA ALA A 169 0.48 0.98 -6.92
C ALA A 169 1.70 0.81 -6.02
N ILE A 170 1.40 0.75 -4.73
CA ILE A 170 2.32 0.54 -3.63
C ILE A 170 1.90 -0.74 -2.95
N VAL A 171 2.79 -1.72 -2.96
CA VAL A 171 2.57 -3.00 -2.29
C VAL A 171 3.33 -2.96 -0.97
N VAL A 172 2.58 -3.12 0.11
CA VAL A 172 3.11 -3.23 1.46
C VAL A 172 2.93 -4.67 1.90
N GLU A 173 4.04 -5.39 1.90
CA GLU A 173 4.09 -6.80 2.23
C GLU A 173 3.93 -6.99 3.75
N CYS A 174 3.06 -7.91 4.19
CA CYS A 174 2.68 -8.01 5.60
C CYS A 174 2.67 -9.45 6.14
N ASN A 175 3.02 -9.56 7.42
CA ASN A 175 2.82 -10.74 8.26
C ASN A 175 1.39 -10.69 8.86
N GLU A 176 0.70 -11.83 8.90
CA GLU A 176 -0.64 -12.04 9.46
C GLU A 176 -0.79 -11.52 10.90
N GLN A 177 0.22 -11.68 11.77
CA GLN A 177 0.22 -11.20 13.16
C GLN A 177 0.22 -9.67 13.27
N VAL A 178 0.39 -8.99 12.15
CA VAL A 178 0.71 -7.57 12.04
C VAL A 178 -0.15 -6.89 10.96
N PHE A 179 -1.23 -7.54 10.51
CA PHE A 179 -2.04 -7.10 9.38
C PHE A 179 -2.56 -5.66 9.51
N ASP A 180 -3.10 -5.28 10.68
CA ASP A 180 -3.56 -3.90 10.97
C ASP A 180 -2.44 -2.86 10.81
N LYS A 181 -1.23 -3.21 11.25
CA LYS A 181 -0.05 -2.36 11.10
C LYS A 181 0.39 -2.31 9.64
N GLY A 182 0.25 -3.41 8.92
CA GLY A 182 0.40 -3.49 7.47
C GLY A 182 -0.47 -2.49 6.74
N ILE A 183 -1.77 -2.49 7.05
CA ILE A 183 -2.73 -1.52 6.53
C ILE A 183 -2.30 -0.10 6.90
N ALA A 184 -1.84 0.14 8.13
CA ALA A 184 -1.38 1.47 8.53
C ALA A 184 -0.15 1.95 7.75
N GLN A 185 0.80 1.04 7.48
CA GLN A 185 1.95 1.33 6.63
C GLN A 185 1.51 1.65 5.20
N MET A 186 0.63 0.83 4.61
CA MET A 186 0.05 1.07 3.29
C MET A 186 -0.62 2.43 3.19
N VAL A 187 -1.47 2.77 4.16
CA VAL A 187 -2.17 4.04 4.26
C VAL A 187 -1.19 5.21 4.28
N LEU A 188 -0.20 5.17 5.17
CA LEU A 188 0.79 6.23 5.30
C LEU A 188 1.57 6.46 4.00
N VAL A 189 1.97 5.37 3.36
CA VAL A 189 2.79 5.41 2.16
C VAL A 189 1.96 5.89 0.95
N ALA A 190 0.74 5.38 0.77
CA ALA A 190 -0.14 5.77 -0.32
C ALA A 190 -0.57 7.25 -0.23
N GLU A 191 -0.98 7.71 0.95
CA GLU A 191 -1.30 9.12 1.22
C GLU A 191 -0.10 10.05 0.94
N THR A 192 1.10 9.64 1.36
CA THR A 192 2.30 10.44 1.14
C THR A 192 2.68 10.49 -0.34
N ALA A 193 2.59 9.37 -1.05
CA ALA A 193 2.85 9.33 -2.49
C ALA A 193 1.86 10.22 -3.26
N LEU A 194 0.59 10.23 -2.84
CA LEU A 194 -0.45 11.05 -3.49
C LEU A 194 -0.19 12.53 -3.25
N LEU A 195 0.15 12.90 -2.01
CA LEU A 195 0.52 14.27 -1.67
C LEU A 195 1.70 14.77 -2.53
N GLU A 196 2.74 13.95 -2.69
CA GLU A 196 3.90 14.32 -3.51
C GLU A 196 3.58 14.47 -5.01
N ARG A 197 2.51 13.83 -5.49
CA ARG A 197 2.01 14.02 -6.85
C ARG A 197 1.15 15.25 -6.99
N LEU A 198 0.20 15.45 -6.08
CA LEU A 198 -0.63 16.66 -6.07
C LEU A 198 0.22 17.93 -5.92
N GLU A 199 1.38 17.85 -5.25
CA GLU A 199 2.35 18.95 -5.21
C GLU A 199 2.98 19.28 -6.57
N LYS A 200 3.15 18.27 -7.44
CA LYS A 200 3.75 18.43 -8.77
C LYS A 200 2.70 18.77 -9.83
N ASP A 201 1.52 18.15 -9.72
CA ASP A 201 0.38 18.31 -10.59
C ASP A 201 -0.91 18.37 -9.75
N PRO A 202 -1.38 19.58 -9.40
CA PRO A 202 -2.55 19.72 -8.53
C PRO A 202 -3.89 19.44 -9.21
N GLN A 203 -3.90 19.23 -10.53
CA GLN A 203 -5.09 18.85 -11.31
C GLN A 203 -5.14 17.35 -11.60
N MET A 204 -4.23 16.58 -11.02
CA MET A 204 -4.17 15.13 -11.18
C MET A 204 -5.41 14.46 -10.58
N ASP A 205 -6.07 13.63 -11.39
CA ASP A 205 -7.27 12.83 -11.06
C ASP A 205 -6.94 11.33 -10.99
N GLU A 206 -5.65 10.98 -11.03
CA GLU A 206 -5.21 9.60 -10.92
C GLU A 206 -5.24 9.15 -9.46
N HIS A 207 -5.57 7.88 -9.28
CA HIS A 207 -5.58 7.27 -7.95
C HIS A 207 -4.24 6.60 -7.68
N ILE A 208 -3.86 6.51 -6.41
CA ILE A 208 -2.79 5.63 -5.95
C ILE A 208 -3.42 4.44 -5.25
N TYR A 209 -2.99 3.24 -5.65
CA TYR A 209 -3.45 2.01 -5.03
C TYR A 209 -2.44 1.52 -3.98
N GLY A 210 -2.92 1.16 -2.80
CA GLY A 210 -2.18 0.44 -1.77
C GLY A 210 -2.65 -1.01 -1.71
N VAL A 211 -1.73 -1.97 -1.58
CA VAL A 211 -2.08 -3.40 -1.43
C VAL A 211 -1.33 -4.00 -0.24
N VAL A 212 -2.06 -4.68 0.64
CA VAL A 212 -1.55 -5.45 1.79
C VAL A 212 -2.13 -6.84 1.74
N SER A 213 -1.30 -7.86 1.96
CA SER A 213 -1.77 -9.25 1.95
C SER A 213 -0.96 -10.16 2.86
N ASP A 214 -1.63 -11.21 3.34
CA ASP A 214 -1.07 -12.42 3.95
C ASP A 214 -1.33 -13.68 3.09
N LEU A 215 -1.58 -13.47 1.78
CA LEU A 215 -2.08 -14.40 0.76
C LEU A 215 -3.57 -14.76 0.84
N LEU A 216 -4.09 -15.08 2.03
CA LEU A 216 -5.50 -15.48 2.18
C LEU A 216 -6.43 -14.27 2.18
N MET A 217 -5.95 -13.15 2.69
CA MET A 217 -6.61 -11.86 2.66
C MET A 217 -5.78 -10.87 1.84
N TRP A 218 -6.45 -10.10 0.99
CA TRP A 218 -5.88 -8.98 0.26
C TRP A 218 -6.69 -7.74 0.57
N GLN A 219 -6.08 -6.80 1.29
CA GLN A 219 -6.64 -5.48 1.53
C GLN A 219 -6.10 -4.52 0.49
N VAL A 220 -6.99 -3.90 -0.25
CA VAL A 220 -6.68 -2.88 -1.25
C VAL A 220 -7.22 -1.54 -0.75
N MET A 221 -6.42 -0.51 -0.89
CA MET A 221 -6.80 0.88 -0.71
C MET A 221 -6.67 1.59 -2.04
N GLU A 222 -7.67 2.38 -2.38
CA GLU A 222 -7.57 3.38 -3.44
C GLU A 222 -7.60 4.74 -2.76
N VAL A 223 -6.68 5.63 -3.13
CA VAL A 223 -6.68 7.01 -2.62
C VAL A 223 -6.53 8.01 -3.75
N GLY A 224 -7.38 9.01 -3.75
CA GLY A 224 -7.38 10.15 -4.67
C GLY A 224 -7.65 11.45 -3.92
N ALA A 225 -7.74 12.56 -4.66
CA ALA A 225 -7.95 13.90 -4.07
C ALA A 225 -9.22 14.00 -3.20
N GLU A 226 -10.26 13.23 -3.54
CA GLU A 226 -11.56 13.21 -2.88
C GLU A 226 -11.63 12.27 -1.65
N GLY A 227 -10.54 11.55 -1.37
CA GLY A 227 -10.42 10.65 -0.22
C GLY A 227 -9.99 9.24 -0.59
N ALA A 228 -10.30 8.29 0.30
CA ALA A 228 -9.90 6.89 0.15
C ALA A 228 -11.09 5.93 0.19
N ARG A 229 -10.92 4.79 -0.49
CA ARG A 229 -11.85 3.67 -0.52
C ARG A 229 -11.08 2.37 -0.29
N PHE A 230 -11.76 1.37 0.28
CA PHE A 230 -11.14 0.10 0.67
C PHE A 230 -11.89 -1.10 0.08
N CYS A 231 -11.15 -2.05 -0.47
CA CYS A 231 -11.67 -3.32 -0.97
C CYS A 231 -10.95 -4.47 -0.28
N LYS A 232 -11.70 -5.54 0.06
CA LYS A 232 -11.15 -6.75 0.65
C LYS A 232 -11.44 -7.92 -0.27
N LEU A 233 -10.39 -8.64 -0.67
CA LEU A 233 -10.49 -9.88 -1.43
C LEU A 233 -10.00 -11.03 -0.56
N THR A 234 -10.63 -12.20 -0.70
CA THR A 234 -10.31 -13.39 0.08
C THR A 234 -10.05 -14.58 -0.82
N VAL A 235 -9.04 -15.36 -0.47
CA VAL A 235 -8.72 -16.65 -1.07
C VAL A 235 -9.10 -17.72 -0.06
N ASP A 236 -10.07 -18.56 -0.40
CA ASP A 236 -10.30 -19.81 0.34
C ASP A 236 -9.23 -20.81 -0.12
N GLU A 237 -8.51 -21.39 0.82
CA GLU A 237 -7.47 -22.37 0.54
C GLU A 237 -8.03 -23.63 -0.16
N ASN A 238 -9.29 -23.99 0.12
CA ASN A 238 -9.96 -25.13 -0.52
C ASN A 238 -10.41 -24.79 -1.96
N GLU A 239 -10.58 -23.51 -2.28
CA GLU A 239 -10.95 -22.99 -3.60
C GLU A 239 -9.87 -22.02 -4.12
N LYS A 240 -8.60 -22.38 -3.91
CA LYS A 240 -7.48 -21.46 -4.14
C LYS A 240 -7.43 -20.92 -5.56
N GLU A 241 -7.77 -21.71 -6.57
CA GLU A 241 -7.74 -21.27 -7.97
C GLU A 241 -8.75 -20.15 -8.22
N ASP A 242 -9.99 -20.31 -7.76
CA ASP A 242 -11.03 -19.28 -7.89
C ASP A 242 -10.68 -18.03 -7.07
N GLY A 243 -10.12 -18.22 -5.87
CA GLY A 243 -9.60 -17.12 -5.05
C GLY A 243 -8.47 -16.34 -5.75
N LEU A 244 -7.45 -17.03 -6.25
CA LEU A 244 -6.32 -16.43 -6.97
C LEU A 244 -6.78 -15.75 -8.26
N ARG A 245 -7.73 -16.34 -8.99
CA ARG A 245 -8.29 -15.74 -10.20
C ARG A 245 -8.99 -14.41 -9.90
N ARG A 246 -9.79 -14.36 -8.83
CA ARG A 246 -10.43 -13.12 -8.37
C ARG A 246 -9.41 -12.06 -7.98
N VAL A 247 -8.39 -12.44 -7.19
CA VAL A 247 -7.33 -11.51 -6.76
C VAL A 247 -6.55 -10.96 -7.95
N VAL A 248 -6.06 -11.83 -8.84
CA VAL A 248 -5.27 -11.40 -9.99
C VAL A 248 -6.10 -10.55 -10.94
N GLY A 249 -7.33 -10.96 -11.23
CA GLY A 249 -8.25 -10.22 -12.11
C GLY A 249 -8.62 -8.86 -11.55
N ALA A 250 -8.90 -8.75 -10.25
CA ALA A 250 -9.23 -7.49 -9.61
C ALA A 250 -8.03 -6.53 -9.61
N LEU A 251 -6.86 -7.00 -9.17
CA LEU A 251 -5.64 -6.17 -9.13
C LEU A 251 -5.20 -5.74 -10.53
N ALA A 252 -5.27 -6.63 -11.52
CA ALA A 252 -4.94 -6.30 -12.90
C ALA A 252 -5.94 -5.31 -13.52
N ALA A 253 -7.23 -5.40 -13.18
CA ALA A 253 -8.24 -4.44 -13.62
C ALA A 253 -7.94 -3.05 -13.08
N LEU A 254 -7.65 -2.93 -11.77
CA LEU A 254 -7.28 -1.66 -11.13
C LEU A 254 -6.05 -1.02 -11.76
N LEU A 255 -4.97 -1.80 -11.90
CA LEU A 255 -3.72 -1.28 -12.46
C LEU A 255 -3.82 -0.85 -13.92
N GLN A 256 -4.85 -1.29 -14.63
CA GLN A 256 -5.13 -0.94 -16.02
C GLN A 256 -6.22 0.14 -16.17
N GLY A 257 -6.84 0.59 -15.08
CA GLY A 257 -8.00 1.50 -15.14
C GLY A 257 -9.21 0.87 -15.82
N LYS A 258 -9.36 -0.46 -15.73
CA LYS A 258 -10.42 -1.25 -16.35
C LYS A 258 -11.44 -1.77 -15.33
N GLU A 259 -11.32 -1.36 -14.08
CA GLU A 259 -12.31 -1.69 -13.06
C GLU A 259 -13.67 -1.11 -13.47
N ALA A 260 -14.69 -1.96 -13.50
CA ALA A 260 -16.06 -1.47 -13.55
C ALA A 260 -16.34 -0.80 -12.19
N ARG A 261 -16.77 0.46 -12.24
CA ARG A 261 -17.14 1.23 -11.05
C ARG A 261 -18.66 1.30 -11.02
N ASP A 262 -19.27 0.90 -9.92
CA ASP A 262 -20.66 1.28 -9.65
C ASP A 262 -20.74 2.81 -9.62
N VAL A 263 -21.57 3.36 -10.51
CA VAL A 263 -21.86 4.81 -10.66
C VAL A 263 -22.96 5.22 -9.69
#